data_AF-A0A524KX17-F1
#
_entry.id   AF-A0A524KX17-F1
#
_cell.length_a   1.000
_cell.length_b   1.000
_cell.length_c   1.000
_cell.angle_alpha   90.00
_cell.angle_beta   90.00
_cell.angle_gamma   90.00
#
_symmetry.space_group_name_H-M   'P 1'
#
loop_
_entity.id
_entity.type
_entity.pdbx_description
1 polymer ?
#
loop_
_entity_poly.entity_id
_entity_poly.type
_entity_poly.pdbx_seq_one_letter_code
_entity_poly.pdbx_strand_id
1 'polypeptide(L)'
;VTCEIPAKLMGSGLGSDSVASGDYDITTADKKMVEKYRLDQIKFGDIVVISDADNSYGRSYREGAVSIGIVVHSDCVIAGHGPGVATLLTSTTRKIKFHIDTDANIANYLNVGTKRK
;
A
#
# COMPACT_ATOMS: atom_id res chain seq x y z
N VAL A 1 -2.07 -10.82 1.50
CA VAL A 1 -2.19 -9.34 1.62
C VAL A 1 -3.59 -9.02 2.10
N THR A 2 -3.81 -7.93 2.83
CA THR A 2 -5.14 -7.62 3.38
C THR A 2 -6.09 -7.03 2.33
N CYS A 3 -5.58 -6.18 1.44
CA CYS A 3 -6.33 -5.60 0.34
C CYS A 3 -5.45 -5.32 -0.89
N GLU A 4 -6.12 -5.05 -2.01
CA GLU A 4 -5.53 -4.60 -3.27
C GLU A 4 -5.81 -3.12 -3.48
N ILE A 5 -4.78 -2.36 -3.83
CA ILE A 5 -4.84 -0.92 -4.08
C ILE A 5 -4.45 -0.68 -5.54
N PRO A 6 -5.34 -0.17 -6.40
CA PRO A 6 -4.96 0.24 -7.74
C PRO A 6 -3.98 1.41 -7.72
N ALA A 7 -2.96 1.40 -8.58
CA ALA A 7 -1.97 2.49 -8.67
C ALA A 7 -2.56 3.89 -8.86
N LYS A 8 -3.73 4.01 -9.49
CA LYS A 8 -4.45 5.30 -9.64
C LYS A 8 -4.88 5.94 -8.31
N LEU A 9 -4.88 5.18 -7.22
CA LEU A 9 -5.16 5.67 -5.88
C LEU A 9 -3.88 6.05 -5.13
N MET A 10 -2.69 5.86 -5.72
CA MET A 10 -1.43 6.29 -5.09
C MET A 10 -1.17 7.77 -5.38
N GLY A 11 -0.63 8.49 -4.40
CA GLY A 11 -0.44 9.94 -4.46
C GLY A 11 0.94 10.39 -3.97
N SER A 12 0.95 11.15 -2.88
CA SER A 12 2.16 11.74 -2.31
C SER A 12 3.27 10.71 -2.13
N GLY A 13 4.51 11.08 -2.47
CA GLY A 13 5.65 10.15 -2.52
C GLY A 13 5.91 9.52 -3.90
N LEU A 14 5.00 9.67 -4.87
CA LEU A 14 5.30 9.44 -6.29
C LEU A 14 6.37 10.43 -6.79
N GLY A 15 7.29 9.93 -7.62
CA GLY A 15 8.42 10.74 -8.13
C GLY A 15 9.59 10.90 -7.16
N SER A 16 9.55 10.27 -5.97
CA SER A 16 10.73 10.16 -5.09
C SER A 16 11.88 9.43 -5.79
N ASP A 17 13.10 9.93 -5.62
CA ASP A 17 14.33 9.41 -6.24
C ASP A 17 14.65 7.97 -5.84
N SER A 18 14.26 7.58 -4.63
CA SER A 18 14.52 6.25 -4.10
C SER A 18 13.31 5.70 -3.34
N VAL A 19 12.95 4.47 -3.70
CA VAL A 19 11.95 3.63 -3.03
C VAL A 19 12.41 3.21 -1.63
N ALA A 20 13.72 3.09 -1.41
CA ALA A 20 14.30 2.62 -0.17
C ALA A 20 14.22 3.66 0.96
N SER A 21 13.83 4.89 0.64
CA SER A 21 13.59 5.97 1.60
C SER A 21 12.13 6.44 1.54
N GLY A 22 11.54 6.61 2.72
CA GLY A 22 10.16 7.06 2.89
C GLY A 22 9.13 6.06 2.36
N ASP A 23 7.91 6.55 2.21
CA ASP A 23 6.72 5.84 1.77
C ASP A 23 5.96 6.63 0.72
N TYR A 24 4.79 6.15 0.35
CA TYR A 24 3.87 6.86 -0.53
C TYR A 24 2.42 6.54 -0.20
N ASP A 25 1.55 7.52 -0.43
CA ASP A 25 0.24 7.57 0.18
C ASP A 25 -0.82 6.91 -0.70
N ILE A 26 -1.71 6.16 -0.07
CA ILE A 26 -3.00 5.77 -0.63
C ILE A 26 -3.95 6.96 -0.45
N THR A 27 -4.36 7.58 -1.55
CA THR A 27 -5.32 8.69 -1.53
C THR A 27 -6.74 8.18 -1.24
N THR A 28 -7.43 8.84 -0.30
CA THR A 28 -8.74 8.43 0.22
C THR A 28 -9.88 9.39 -0.14
N ALA A 29 -9.62 10.36 -1.03
CA ALA A 29 -10.59 11.41 -1.39
C ALA A 29 -11.83 10.89 -2.14
N ASP A 30 -11.69 9.85 -2.98
CA ASP A 30 -12.82 9.23 -3.67
C ASP A 30 -13.46 8.14 -2.80
N LYS A 31 -14.53 8.53 -2.09
CA LYS A 31 -15.29 7.64 -1.20
C LYS A 31 -15.79 6.36 -1.88
N LYS A 32 -16.14 6.41 -3.18
CA LYS A 32 -16.59 5.21 -3.91
C LYS A 32 -15.46 4.21 -4.08
N MET A 33 -14.24 4.70 -4.33
CA MET A 33 -13.06 3.84 -4.42
C MET A 33 -12.64 3.32 -3.04
N VAL A 34 -12.70 4.16 -2.01
CA VAL A 34 -12.46 3.74 -0.61
C VAL A 34 -13.35 2.56 -0.24
N GLU A 35 -14.66 2.67 -0.48
CA GLU A 35 -15.61 1.59 -0.19
C GLU A 35 -15.35 0.35 -1.07
N LYS A 36 -15.15 0.54 -2.38
CA LYS A 36 -14.91 -0.57 -3.32
C LYS A 36 -13.68 -1.41 -2.96
N TYR A 37 -12.59 -0.77 -2.52
CA TYR A 37 -11.34 -1.44 -2.16
C TYR A 37 -11.16 -1.62 -0.65
N ARG A 38 -12.18 -1.28 0.15
CA ARG A 38 -12.20 -1.40 1.63
C ARG A 38 -11.01 -0.70 2.28
N LEU A 39 -10.62 0.47 1.76
CA LEU A 39 -9.45 1.23 2.23
C LEU A 39 -9.67 1.82 3.63
N ASP A 40 -10.93 1.98 4.03
CA ASP A 40 -11.36 2.40 5.37
C ASP A 40 -11.13 1.31 6.45
N GLN A 41 -10.78 0.08 6.05
CA GLN A 41 -10.52 -1.04 6.94
C GLN A 41 -9.02 -1.31 7.15
N ILE A 42 -8.16 -0.52 6.50
CA ILE A 42 -6.71 -0.66 6.58
C ILE A 42 -6.21 -0.35 7.98
N LYS A 43 -5.24 -1.14 8.45
CA LYS A 43 -4.58 -0.99 9.75
C LYS A 43 -3.09 -0.75 9.58
N PHE A 44 -2.49 -0.12 10.59
CA PHE A 44 -1.03 -0.07 10.70
C PHE A 44 -0.45 -1.48 10.65
N GLY A 45 0.60 -1.66 9.85
CA GLY A 45 1.30 -2.93 9.69
C GLY A 45 0.64 -3.90 8.70
N ASP A 46 -0.50 -3.55 8.09
CA ASP A 46 -1.11 -4.38 7.07
C ASP A 46 -0.17 -4.53 5.88
N ILE A 47 -0.04 -5.77 5.39
CA ILE A 47 0.68 -6.08 4.17
C ILE A 47 -0.31 -5.97 3.01
N VAL A 48 -0.11 -4.99 2.14
CA VAL A 48 -0.99 -4.66 1.02
C VAL A 48 -0.31 -4.91 -0.31
N VAL A 49 -1.10 -5.06 -1.37
CA VAL A 49 -0.61 -5.06 -2.75
C VAL A 49 -1.06 -3.81 -3.48
N ILE A 50 -0.16 -3.26 -4.28
CA ILE A 50 -0.40 -2.13 -5.17
C ILE A 50 -0.26 -2.62 -6.60
N SER A 51 -1.40 -2.67 -7.28
CA SER A 51 -1.51 -3.16 -8.66
C SER A 51 -1.12 -2.07 -9.64
N ASP A 52 -0.41 -2.45 -10.70
CA ASP A 52 0.11 -1.57 -11.75
C ASP A 52 1.11 -0.51 -11.23
N ALA A 53 1.87 -0.85 -10.18
CA ALA A 53 2.92 -0.01 -9.61
C ALA A 53 4.29 -0.69 -9.67
N ASP A 54 5.26 -0.01 -10.28
CA ASP A 54 6.67 -0.38 -10.29
C ASP A 54 7.43 0.46 -9.27
N ASN A 55 8.03 -0.24 -8.29
CA ASN A 55 8.79 0.36 -7.22
C ASN A 55 10.25 -0.10 -7.25
N SER A 56 10.81 -0.41 -8.43
CA SER A 56 12.16 -0.99 -8.56
C SER A 56 13.28 -0.01 -8.18
N TYR A 57 13.08 1.29 -8.43
CA TYR A 57 14.06 2.34 -8.13
C TYR A 57 13.35 3.53 -7.49
N GLY A 58 12.55 4.26 -8.28
CA GLY A 58 11.53 5.18 -7.80
C GLY A 58 10.16 4.52 -7.85
N ARG A 59 9.11 5.30 -7.57
CA ARG A 59 7.71 4.85 -7.58
C ARG A 59 7.00 5.38 -8.81
N SER A 60 6.50 4.49 -9.65
CA SER A 60 5.81 4.88 -10.89
C SER A 60 4.68 3.91 -11.25
N TYR A 61 3.74 4.40 -12.06
CA TYR A 61 2.73 3.56 -12.68
C TYR A 61 3.37 2.71 -13.79
N ARG A 62 3.07 1.42 -13.80
CA ARG A 62 3.43 0.49 -14.86
C ARG A 62 2.43 -0.65 -14.92
N GLU A 63 1.66 -0.71 -16.00
CA GLU A 63 0.67 -1.76 -16.20
C GLU A 63 1.29 -3.16 -16.10
N GLY A 64 0.65 -4.03 -15.32
CA GLY A 64 1.08 -5.40 -15.06
C GLY A 64 2.22 -5.54 -14.04
N ALA A 65 2.78 -4.45 -13.54
CA ALA A 65 3.68 -4.47 -12.40
C ALA A 65 2.89 -4.67 -11.10
N VAL A 66 3.55 -5.26 -10.09
CA VAL A 66 2.96 -5.52 -8.78
C VAL A 66 3.97 -5.14 -7.72
N SER A 67 3.54 -4.33 -6.76
CA SER A 67 4.32 -3.98 -5.58
C SER A 67 3.62 -4.40 -4.30
N ILE A 68 4.38 -4.94 -3.35
CA ILE A 68 3.90 -5.31 -2.02
C ILE A 68 4.48 -4.30 -1.04
N GLY A 69 3.66 -3.81 -0.12
CA GLY A 69 4.10 -2.85 0.88
C GLY A 69 3.42 -3.05 2.24
N ILE A 70 3.88 -2.29 3.21
CA ILE A 70 3.40 -2.28 4.59
C ILE A 70 2.84 -0.90 4.88
N VAL A 71 1.66 -0.84 5.49
CA VAL A 71 1.05 0.44 5.91
C VAL A 71 1.77 0.98 7.15
N VAL A 72 2.32 2.19 7.05
CA VAL A 72 3.21 2.77 8.07
C VAL A 72 2.66 4.01 8.77
N HIS A 73 1.74 4.77 8.16
CA HIS A 73 1.05 5.88 8.83
C HIS A 73 -0.45 5.95 8.55
N SER A 74 -1.17 6.73 9.38
CA SER A 74 -2.63 6.91 9.28
C SER A 74 -3.04 7.79 8.11
N ASP A 75 -4.35 7.89 7.90
CA ASP A 75 -4.97 8.80 6.94
C ASP A 75 -4.60 10.28 7.16
N CYS A 76 -4.75 11.09 6.12
CA CYS A 76 -4.34 12.48 6.07
C CYS A 76 -5.41 13.33 5.35
N VAL A 77 -5.68 14.52 5.88
CA VAL A 77 -6.70 15.44 5.31
C VAL A 77 -6.21 16.23 4.09
N ILE A 78 -4.92 16.15 3.77
CA ILE A 78 -4.30 16.91 2.67
C ILE A 78 -4.61 16.20 1.35
N ALA A 79 -5.02 16.95 0.32
CA ALA A 79 -5.29 16.40 -1.00
C ALA A 79 -4.06 15.67 -1.57
N GLY A 80 -4.26 14.46 -2.09
CA GLY A 80 -3.18 13.61 -2.58
C GLY A 80 -2.43 12.83 -1.49
N HIS A 81 -2.82 12.96 -0.22
CA HIS A 81 -2.30 12.17 0.90
C HIS A 81 -3.33 11.18 1.44
N GLY A 82 -2.89 10.31 2.34
CA GLY A 82 -3.70 9.32 3.06
C GLY A 82 -2.79 8.31 3.78
N PRO A 83 -3.22 7.05 4.01
CA PRO A 83 -2.36 6.06 4.66
C PRO A 83 -1.10 5.77 3.84
N GLY A 84 0.06 5.91 4.46
CA GLY A 84 1.36 5.71 3.81
C GLY A 84 1.77 4.25 3.73
N VAL A 85 2.38 3.87 2.60
CA VAL A 85 2.84 2.50 2.33
C VAL A 85 4.34 2.47 2.07
N ALA A 86 5.09 1.77 2.91
CA ALA A 86 6.49 1.46 2.67
C ALA A 86 6.62 0.22 1.77
N THR A 87 7.36 0.31 0.67
CA THR A 87 7.57 -0.82 -0.26
C THR A 87 8.42 -1.91 0.38
N LEU A 88 8.00 -3.17 0.21
CA LEU A 88 8.75 -4.36 0.62
C LEU A 88 9.30 -5.14 -0.58
N LEU A 89 8.46 -5.39 -1.59
CA LEU A 89 8.81 -6.17 -2.79
C LEU A 89 8.18 -5.52 -4.01
N THR A 90 8.79 -5.69 -5.17
CA THR A 90 8.20 -5.27 -6.44
C THR A 90 8.59 -6.22 -7.55
N SER A 91 7.75 -6.31 -8.56
CA SER A 91 8.03 -7.01 -9.79
C SER A 91 7.42 -6.25 -10.94
N THR A 92 8.26 -5.93 -11.92
CA THR A 92 7.86 -5.29 -13.19
C THR A 92 7.14 -6.26 -14.15
N THR A 93 7.01 -7.50 -13.73
CA THR A 93 6.36 -8.60 -14.45
C THR A 93 5.37 -9.30 -13.53
N ARG A 94 4.48 -10.15 -14.07
CA ARG A 94 3.45 -10.88 -13.29
C ARG A 94 4.01 -12.07 -12.47
N LYS A 95 5.22 -11.96 -11.95
CA LYS A 95 5.89 -13.01 -11.16
C LYS A 95 5.42 -13.06 -9.71
N ILE A 96 5.01 -11.93 -9.14
CA ILE A 96 4.42 -11.90 -7.81
C ILE A 96 2.95 -12.29 -7.92
N LYS A 97 2.57 -13.38 -7.26
CA LYS A 97 1.18 -13.78 -7.03
C LYS A 97 0.83 -13.52 -5.57
N PHE A 98 -0.37 -13.02 -5.32
CA PHE A 98 -0.88 -12.78 -3.97
C PHE A 98 -2.28 -13.39 -3.82
N HIS A 99 -2.68 -13.59 -2.58
CA HIS A 99 -4.06 -13.89 -2.22
C HIS A 99 -4.46 -12.99 -1.05
N ILE A 100 -5.77 -12.81 -0.88
CA ILE A 100 -6.32 -12.00 0.21
C ILE A 100 -6.33 -12.83 1.50
N ASP A 101 -5.74 -12.26 2.54
CA ASP A 101 -5.70 -12.79 3.90
C ASP A 101 -5.84 -11.62 4.86
N THR A 102 -6.92 -11.62 5.65
CA THR A 102 -7.25 -10.55 6.60
C THR A 102 -6.29 -10.48 7.79
N ASP A 103 -5.52 -11.55 8.04
CA ASP A 103 -4.53 -11.62 9.11
C ASP A 103 -3.11 -11.28 8.63
N ALA A 104 -2.94 -10.87 7.37
CA ALA A 104 -1.67 -10.46 6.78
C ALA A 104 -1.16 -9.12 7.33
N ASN A 105 -0.72 -9.10 8.58
CA ASN A 105 -0.23 -7.93 9.28
C ASN A 105 1.06 -8.25 10.04
N ILE A 106 2.06 -7.38 9.95
CA ILE A 106 3.38 -7.60 10.57
C ILE A 106 3.32 -7.80 12.09
N ALA A 107 2.32 -7.22 12.76
CA ALA A 107 2.08 -7.42 14.19
C ALA A 107 1.90 -8.91 14.55
N ASN A 108 1.26 -9.68 13.67
CA ASN A 108 1.02 -11.11 13.88
C ASN A 108 2.31 -11.93 13.72
N TYR A 109 3.24 -11.51 12.85
CA TYR A 109 4.49 -12.23 12.59
C TYR A 109 5.60 -11.86 13.57
N LEU A 110 5.64 -10.60 14.01
CA LEU A 110 6.68 -10.06 14.89
C LEU A 110 6.27 -10.09 16.37
N ASN A 111 5.02 -10.44 16.67
CA ASN A 111 4.45 -10.40 18.02
C ASN A 111 4.59 -9.01 18.68
N VAL A 112 4.21 -7.96 17.95
CA VAL A 112 4.28 -6.56 18.39
C VAL A 112 2.92 -5.87 18.29
N GLY A 113 2.78 -4.73 18.96
CA GLY A 113 1.59 -3.89 18.92
C GLY A 113 0.46 -4.37 19.83
N THR A 114 -0.66 -3.66 19.78
CA THR A 114 -1.86 -3.95 20.58
C THR A 114 -3.04 -4.26 19.66
N LYS A 115 -3.65 -5.43 19.83
CA LYS A 115 -4.93 -5.75 19.19
C LYS A 115 -6.03 -5.01 19.95
N ARG A 116 -6.82 -4.19 19.27
CA ARG A 116 -8.09 -3.71 19.85
C ARG A 116 -8.99 -4.93 20.03
N LYS A 117 -9.52 -5.09 21.25
CA LYS A 117 -10.52 -6.11 21.57
C LYS A 117 -11.83 -5.80 20.85
#